data_AF-A0A523GMN3-F1
#
_entry.id   AF-A0A523GMN3-F1
#
_cell.length_a   1.000
_cell.length_b   1.000
_cell.length_c   1.000
_cell.angle_alpha   90.00
_cell.angle_beta   90.00
_cell.angle_gamma   90.00
#
_symmetry.space_group_name_H-M   'P 1'
#
loop_
_entity.id
_entity.type
_entity.pdbx_description
1 polymer ?
#
loop_
_entity_poly.entity_id
_entity_poly.type
_entity_poly.pdbx_seq_one_letter_code
_entity_poly.pdbx_strand_id
1 'polypeptide(L)'
;MIVSRTFSSFLSVVCLALIMMFSADTAAAQEYKESYNSGLEAAKAKDYPTAVTHFNLAAAGAASEGDAEIERRSKSYVSQIEYSLGLKQLKADEFDGALAHFENGIATDPSNPKNYLARASALKKKGEIDVAIPAFAEAASRAEAANDSKTERQAKKAIRDHYIFIASTALSRNGARTSRADADEALEALMMLQNFVTEDDSDVFYYYAVVHNVNGEYQDAVTVADQAMAIHRGSRTDKAKLFYVKGEALMSLGKNNDAIEAFRGALFGSYKASAEHFIESLSSTN
;
A
#
# COMPACT_ATOMS: atom_id res chain seq x y z
N MET A 1 52.25 -14.99 -64.72
CA MET A 1 51.79 -15.60 -63.44
C MET A 1 51.98 -14.60 -62.30
N ILE A 2 51.07 -13.63 -62.13
CA ILE A 2 51.06 -12.71 -60.96
C ILE A 2 49.59 -12.36 -60.66
N VAL A 3 48.77 -13.33 -60.24
CA VAL A 3 47.39 -13.05 -59.79
C VAL A 3 46.99 -13.89 -58.55
N SER A 4 47.72 -14.95 -58.17
CA SER A 4 47.23 -15.85 -57.10
C SER A 4 47.69 -15.53 -55.67
N ARG A 5 48.53 -14.51 -55.44
CA ARG A 5 49.07 -14.21 -54.09
C ARG A 5 48.23 -13.22 -53.27
N THR A 6 47.46 -12.35 -53.91
CA THR A 6 46.65 -11.32 -53.21
C THR A 6 45.34 -11.89 -52.66
N PHE A 7 44.72 -12.83 -53.36
CA PHE A 7 43.44 -13.45 -52.95
C PHE A 7 43.56 -14.31 -51.68
N SER A 8 44.70 -15.02 -51.51
CA SER A 8 44.97 -15.82 -50.31
C SER A 8 45.17 -14.97 -49.05
N SER A 9 45.72 -13.75 -49.18
CA SER A 9 45.95 -12.86 -48.04
C SER A 9 44.65 -12.24 -47.51
N PHE A 10 43.70 -11.95 -48.41
CA PHE A 10 42.43 -11.32 -48.04
C PHE A 10 41.50 -12.32 -47.31
N LEU A 11 41.45 -13.57 -47.78
CA LEU A 11 40.63 -14.62 -47.14
C LEU A 11 41.15 -14.96 -45.73
N SER A 12 42.47 -14.98 -45.53
CA SER A 12 43.06 -15.21 -44.19
C SER A 12 42.78 -14.07 -43.22
N VAL A 13 42.78 -12.81 -43.67
CA VAL A 13 42.47 -11.64 -42.81
C VAL A 13 40.99 -11.65 -42.42
N VAL A 14 40.08 -11.99 -43.36
CA VAL A 14 38.64 -12.12 -43.06
C VAL A 14 38.37 -13.27 -42.09
N CYS A 15 39.01 -14.43 -42.25
CA CYS A 15 38.90 -15.54 -41.30
C CYS A 15 39.47 -15.18 -39.91
N LEU A 16 40.60 -14.47 -39.83
CA LEU A 16 41.17 -14.05 -38.54
C LEU A 16 40.24 -13.05 -37.82
N ALA A 17 39.66 -12.11 -38.57
CA ALA A 17 38.69 -11.16 -38.04
C ALA A 17 37.43 -11.87 -37.54
N LEU A 18 36.89 -12.83 -38.30
CA LEU A 18 35.73 -13.63 -37.88
C LEU A 18 36.01 -14.49 -36.64
N ILE A 19 37.20 -15.08 -36.52
CA ILE A 19 37.60 -15.86 -35.35
C ILE A 19 37.78 -14.96 -34.13
N MET A 20 38.40 -13.78 -34.29
CA MET A 20 38.54 -12.81 -33.19
C MET A 20 37.17 -12.31 -32.72
N MET A 21 36.26 -11.97 -33.65
CA MET A 21 34.89 -11.56 -33.32
C MET A 21 34.16 -12.67 -32.56
N PHE A 22 34.22 -13.91 -33.05
CA PHE A 22 33.59 -15.05 -32.37
C PHE A 22 34.19 -15.33 -30.99
N SER A 23 35.51 -15.18 -30.80
CA SER A 23 36.16 -15.36 -29.50
C SER A 23 35.83 -14.24 -28.49
N ALA A 24 35.67 -13.01 -28.96
CA ALA A 24 35.26 -11.88 -28.14
C ALA A 24 33.81 -12.04 -27.64
N ASP A 25 32.91 -12.50 -28.51
CA ASP A 25 31.51 -12.80 -28.15
C ASP A 25 31.44 -13.89 -27.05
N THR A 26 32.29 -14.91 -27.11
CA THR A 26 32.32 -15.96 -26.06
C THR A 26 32.89 -15.49 -24.71
N ALA A 27 33.81 -14.52 -24.71
CA ALA A 27 34.42 -14.00 -23.48
C ALA A 27 33.46 -13.05 -22.74
N ALA A 28 32.82 -12.13 -23.47
CA ALA A 28 31.81 -11.23 -22.93
C ALA A 28 30.59 -12.01 -22.37
N ALA A 29 30.15 -13.05 -23.09
CA ALA A 29 29.06 -13.92 -22.65
C ALA A 29 29.36 -14.72 -21.37
N GLN A 30 30.65 -14.86 -21.02
CA GLN A 30 31.10 -15.55 -19.80
C GLN A 30 31.26 -14.56 -18.63
N GLU A 31 31.73 -13.34 -18.89
CA GLU A 31 32.04 -12.32 -17.88
C GLU A 31 30.80 -11.81 -17.11
N TYR A 32 29.66 -11.61 -17.78
CA TYR A 32 28.45 -11.15 -17.09
C TYR A 32 27.86 -12.24 -16.17
N LYS A 33 28.03 -13.52 -16.53
CA LYS A 33 27.61 -14.67 -15.70
C LYS A 33 28.50 -14.83 -14.49
N GLU A 34 29.81 -14.58 -14.65
CA GLU A 34 30.74 -14.53 -13.52
C GLU A 34 30.39 -13.37 -12.58
N SER A 35 30.12 -12.18 -13.13
CA SER A 35 29.63 -11.05 -12.34
C SER A 35 28.33 -11.38 -11.62
N TYR A 36 27.38 -12.06 -12.27
CA TYR A 36 26.14 -12.49 -11.65
C TYR A 36 26.39 -13.42 -10.44
N ASN A 37 27.27 -14.41 -10.60
CA ASN A 37 27.63 -15.34 -9.52
C ASN A 37 28.36 -14.63 -8.37
N SER A 38 29.30 -13.72 -8.67
CA SER A 38 29.95 -12.89 -7.65
C SER A 38 28.96 -12.00 -6.90
N GLY A 39 27.94 -11.47 -7.60
CA GLY A 39 26.83 -10.74 -6.98
C GLY A 39 26.05 -11.60 -5.99
N LEU A 40 25.73 -12.85 -6.36
CA LEU A 40 25.05 -13.80 -5.48
C LEU A 40 25.88 -14.14 -4.23
N GLU A 41 27.17 -14.42 -4.38
CA GLU A 41 28.04 -14.73 -3.25
C GLU A 41 28.23 -13.52 -2.32
N ALA A 42 28.41 -12.32 -2.87
CA ALA A 42 28.48 -11.09 -2.08
C ALA A 42 27.15 -10.82 -1.34
N ALA A 43 26.00 -11.02 -2.00
CA ALA A 43 24.69 -10.85 -1.38
C ALA A 43 24.47 -11.85 -0.23
N LYS A 44 24.90 -13.10 -0.41
CA LYS A 44 24.89 -14.14 0.63
C LYS A 44 25.79 -13.79 1.81
N ALA A 45 26.94 -13.17 1.54
CA ALA A 45 27.84 -12.62 2.56
C ALA A 45 27.32 -11.33 3.21
N LYS A 46 26.19 -10.78 2.72
CA LYS A 46 25.63 -9.47 3.09
C LYS A 46 26.57 -8.29 2.79
N ASP A 47 27.52 -8.49 1.89
CA ASP A 47 28.32 -7.43 1.31
C ASP A 47 27.52 -6.77 0.18
N TYR A 48 26.53 -5.98 0.59
CA TYR A 48 25.57 -5.34 -0.32
C TYR A 48 26.21 -4.37 -1.32
N PRO A 49 27.20 -3.53 -0.97
CA PRO A 49 27.89 -2.68 -1.95
C PRO A 49 28.55 -3.49 -3.08
N THR A 50 29.27 -4.56 -2.72
CA THR A 50 29.91 -5.45 -3.70
C THR A 50 28.86 -6.20 -4.53
N ALA A 51 27.78 -6.68 -3.89
CA ALA A 51 26.69 -7.35 -4.58
C ALA A 51 26.01 -6.45 -5.62
N VAL A 52 25.65 -5.21 -5.25
CA VAL A 52 25.04 -4.24 -6.17
C VAL A 52 25.96 -3.94 -7.34
N THR A 53 27.25 -3.76 -7.08
CA THR A 53 28.25 -3.53 -8.14
C THR A 53 28.25 -4.68 -9.14
N HIS A 54 28.35 -5.92 -8.66
CA HIS A 54 28.38 -7.10 -9.51
C HIS A 54 27.06 -7.37 -10.25
N PHE A 55 25.91 -7.15 -9.61
CA PHE A 55 24.63 -7.28 -10.31
C PHE A 55 24.41 -6.19 -11.36
N ASN A 56 24.88 -4.95 -11.14
CA ASN A 56 24.82 -3.91 -12.16
C ASN A 56 25.71 -4.26 -13.37
N LEU A 57 26.92 -4.78 -13.13
CA LEU A 57 27.79 -5.28 -14.20
C LEU A 57 27.15 -6.45 -14.95
N ALA A 58 26.57 -7.41 -14.22
CA ALA A 58 25.85 -8.54 -14.80
C ALA A 58 24.66 -8.10 -15.64
N ALA A 59 23.88 -7.11 -15.17
CA ALA A 59 22.75 -6.56 -15.91
C ALA A 59 23.18 -5.88 -17.21
N ALA A 60 24.24 -5.06 -17.16
CA ALA A 60 24.75 -4.35 -18.34
C ALA A 60 25.33 -5.31 -19.39
N GLY A 61 26.10 -6.32 -18.95
CA GLY A 61 26.63 -7.36 -19.83
C GLY A 61 25.52 -8.21 -20.43
N ALA A 62 24.59 -8.69 -19.61
CA ALA A 62 23.45 -9.47 -20.07
C ALA A 62 22.58 -8.72 -21.10
N ALA A 63 22.34 -7.41 -20.87
CA ALA A 63 21.60 -6.57 -21.82
C ALA A 63 22.33 -6.45 -23.17
N SER A 64 23.67 -6.36 -23.15
CA SER A 64 24.49 -6.26 -24.37
C SER A 64 24.46 -7.56 -25.20
N GLU A 65 24.34 -8.69 -24.52
CA GLU A 65 24.26 -10.04 -25.12
C GLU A 65 22.82 -10.50 -25.42
N GLY A 66 21.80 -9.70 -25.05
CA GLY A 66 20.39 -10.06 -25.22
C GLY A 66 19.88 -11.14 -24.25
N ASP A 67 20.58 -11.41 -23.15
CA ASP A 67 20.13 -12.31 -22.07
C ASP A 67 19.17 -11.59 -21.13
N ALA A 68 17.91 -11.50 -21.55
CA ALA A 68 16.86 -10.82 -20.80
C ALA A 68 16.60 -11.44 -19.42
N GLU A 69 16.88 -12.74 -19.23
CA GLU A 69 16.62 -13.40 -17.95
C GLU A 69 17.65 -12.97 -16.89
N ILE A 70 18.94 -13.01 -17.21
CA ILE A 70 19.98 -12.57 -16.28
C ILE A 70 19.92 -11.06 -16.06
N GLU A 71 19.60 -10.27 -17.09
CA GLU A 71 19.38 -8.83 -16.93
C GLU A 71 18.27 -8.56 -15.90
N ARG A 72 17.09 -9.15 -16.11
CA ARG A 72 15.93 -8.99 -15.24
C ARG A 72 16.21 -9.46 -13.82
N ARG A 73 16.83 -10.63 -13.65
CA ARG A 73 17.17 -11.16 -12.32
C ARG A 73 18.17 -10.28 -11.59
N SER A 74 19.21 -9.81 -12.28
CA SER A 74 20.22 -8.92 -11.70
C SER A 74 19.60 -7.62 -11.21
N LYS A 75 18.76 -6.97 -12.04
CA LYS A 75 18.00 -5.77 -11.65
C LYS A 75 17.09 -6.03 -10.44
N SER A 76 16.41 -7.19 -10.42
CA SER A 76 15.57 -7.57 -9.28
C SER A 76 16.37 -7.76 -8.00
N TYR A 77 17.58 -8.34 -8.06
CA TYR A 77 18.45 -8.44 -6.88
C TYR A 77 18.89 -7.07 -6.37
N VAL A 78 19.30 -6.16 -7.26
CA VAL A 78 19.65 -4.79 -6.87
C VAL A 78 18.45 -4.12 -6.19
N SER A 79 17.25 -4.20 -6.77
CA SER A 79 16.03 -3.63 -6.19
C SER A 79 15.68 -4.21 -4.80
N GLN A 80 15.93 -5.50 -4.57
CA GLN A 80 15.73 -6.15 -3.27
C GLN A 80 16.79 -5.76 -2.24
N ILE A 81 18.03 -5.55 -2.67
CA ILE A 81 19.12 -5.06 -1.82
C ILE A 81 18.85 -3.61 -1.40
N GLU A 82 18.53 -2.74 -2.36
CA GLU A 82 18.15 -1.35 -2.11
C GLU A 82 16.96 -1.25 -1.14
N TYR A 83 15.92 -2.06 -1.34
CA TYR A 83 14.82 -2.20 -0.37
C TYR A 83 15.32 -2.55 1.03
N SER A 84 16.24 -3.52 1.15
CA SER A 84 16.76 -3.98 2.44
C SER A 84 17.63 -2.91 3.14
N LEU A 85 18.44 -2.18 2.38
CA LEU A 85 19.24 -1.05 2.88
C LEU A 85 18.35 0.10 3.32
N GLY A 86 17.35 0.47 2.50
CA GLY A 86 16.37 1.50 2.85
C GLY A 86 15.59 1.15 4.12
N LEU A 87 15.19 -0.11 4.30
CA LEU A 87 14.55 -0.57 5.54
C LEU A 87 15.46 -0.44 6.77
N LYS A 88 16.78 -0.63 6.61
CA LYS A 88 17.74 -0.46 7.71
C LYS A 88 17.79 1.00 8.14
N GLN A 89 17.88 1.92 7.19
CA GLN A 89 17.89 3.36 7.46
C GLN A 89 16.56 3.85 8.02
N LEU A 90 15.44 3.35 7.49
CA LEU A 90 14.10 3.66 8.00
C LEU A 90 13.89 3.21 9.46
N LYS A 91 14.57 2.13 9.89
CA LYS A 91 14.57 1.69 11.30
C LYS A 91 15.46 2.55 12.18
N ALA A 92 16.44 3.24 11.60
CA ALA A 92 17.29 4.20 12.28
C ALA A 92 16.72 5.64 12.23
N ASP A 93 15.50 5.81 11.71
CA ASP A 93 14.84 7.10 11.46
C ASP A 93 15.66 8.04 10.53
N GLU A 94 16.57 7.47 9.72
CA GLU A 94 17.32 8.16 8.67
C GLU A 94 16.46 8.24 7.40
N PHE A 95 15.43 9.10 7.42
CA PHE A 95 14.39 9.10 6.39
C PHE A 95 14.89 9.43 4.98
N ASP A 96 15.75 10.44 4.83
CA ASP A 96 16.23 10.86 3.49
C ASP A 96 17.10 9.79 2.84
N GLY A 97 17.97 9.13 3.62
CA GLY A 97 18.73 7.99 3.13
C GLY A 97 17.81 6.83 2.73
N ALA A 98 16.84 6.51 3.58
CA ALA A 98 15.89 5.43 3.30
C ALA A 98 15.13 5.68 1.99
N LEU A 99 14.67 6.91 1.78
CA LEU A 99 14.00 7.34 0.55
C LEU A 99 14.92 7.18 -0.67
N ALA A 100 16.18 7.61 -0.58
CA ALA A 100 17.14 7.46 -1.68
C ALA A 100 17.33 5.98 -2.08
N HIS A 101 17.44 5.07 -1.12
CA HIS A 101 17.50 3.63 -1.41
C HIS A 101 16.21 3.11 -2.07
N PHE A 102 15.04 3.46 -1.56
CA PHE A 102 13.79 3.02 -2.18
C PHE A 102 13.63 3.56 -3.61
N GLU A 103 14.05 4.80 -3.85
CA GLU A 103 14.05 5.41 -5.18
C GLU A 103 15.03 4.74 -6.13
N ASN A 104 16.24 4.39 -5.68
CA ASN A 104 17.18 3.59 -6.48
C ASN A 104 16.62 2.20 -6.81
N GLY A 105 15.95 1.56 -5.84
CA GLY A 105 15.29 0.27 -6.03
C GLY A 105 14.14 0.32 -7.06
N ILE A 106 13.37 1.41 -7.05
CA ILE A 106 12.31 1.69 -8.04
C ILE A 106 12.90 1.96 -9.42
N ALA A 107 13.93 2.80 -9.51
CA ALA A 107 14.59 3.13 -10.77
C ALA A 107 15.21 1.90 -11.44
N THR A 108 15.73 0.96 -10.65
CA THR A 108 16.36 -0.26 -11.15
C THR A 108 15.35 -1.33 -11.57
N ASP A 109 14.32 -1.55 -10.75
CA ASP A 109 13.23 -2.48 -11.04
C ASP A 109 11.88 -1.86 -10.66
N PRO A 110 11.19 -1.21 -11.61
CA PRO A 110 9.89 -0.60 -11.38
C PRO A 110 8.78 -1.61 -11.05
N SER A 111 9.02 -2.91 -11.22
CA SER A 111 8.04 -3.98 -10.99
C SER A 111 8.00 -4.49 -9.54
N ASN A 112 8.89 -4.00 -8.66
CA ASN A 112 8.93 -4.40 -7.27
C ASN A 112 8.06 -3.48 -6.38
N PRO A 113 6.79 -3.84 -6.07
CA PRO A 113 5.87 -2.96 -5.36
C PRO A 113 6.29 -2.67 -3.91
N LYS A 114 7.19 -3.49 -3.32
CA LYS A 114 7.67 -3.31 -1.95
C LYS A 114 8.47 -2.03 -1.78
N ASN A 115 9.23 -1.60 -2.79
CA ASN A 115 9.95 -0.33 -2.73
C ASN A 115 9.00 0.87 -2.71
N TYR A 116 7.91 0.82 -3.50
CA TYR A 116 6.88 1.87 -3.47
C TYR A 116 6.18 1.94 -2.11
N LEU A 117 5.78 0.79 -1.55
CA LEU A 117 5.16 0.76 -0.21
C LEU A 117 6.11 1.29 0.87
N ALA A 118 7.39 0.92 0.82
CA ALA A 118 8.37 1.37 1.79
C ALA A 118 8.70 2.86 1.65
N ARG A 119 8.77 3.39 0.43
CA ARG A 119 8.87 4.83 0.16
C ARG A 119 7.69 5.58 0.76
N ALA A 120 6.45 5.16 0.48
CA ALA A 120 5.26 5.76 1.06
C ALA A 120 5.26 5.72 2.60
N SER A 121 5.71 4.60 3.18
CA SER A 121 5.86 4.44 4.63
C SER A 121 6.93 5.35 5.23
N ALA A 122 8.04 5.57 4.52
CA ALA A 122 9.09 6.49 4.92
C ALA A 122 8.61 7.94 4.89
N LEU A 123 7.91 8.36 3.82
CA LEU A 123 7.28 9.68 3.73
C LEU A 123 6.32 9.92 4.90
N LYS A 124 5.45 8.94 5.20
CA LYS A 124 4.53 9.01 6.34
C LYS A 124 5.27 9.18 7.67
N LYS A 125 6.33 8.39 7.90
CA LYS A 125 7.12 8.47 9.14
C LYS A 125 7.89 9.78 9.27
N LYS A 126 8.32 10.35 8.15
CA LYS A 126 8.94 11.69 8.07
C LYS A 126 7.95 12.82 8.35
N GLY A 127 6.64 12.54 8.36
CA GLY A 127 5.57 13.51 8.60
C GLY A 127 5.02 14.15 7.32
N GLU A 128 5.48 13.71 6.14
CA GLU A 128 5.04 14.22 4.83
C GLU A 128 3.77 13.50 4.36
N ILE A 129 2.69 13.59 5.16
CA ILE A 129 1.47 12.81 4.93
C ILE A 129 0.79 13.13 3.59
N ASP A 130 0.80 14.41 3.18
CA ASP A 130 0.19 14.88 1.93
C ASP A 130 0.86 14.25 0.69
N VAL A 131 2.15 13.90 0.81
CA VAL A 131 2.91 13.22 -0.23
C VAL A 131 2.82 11.69 -0.07
N ALA A 132 2.71 11.21 1.17
CA ALA A 132 2.63 9.79 1.47
C ALA A 132 1.34 9.13 0.96
N ILE A 133 0.18 9.79 1.05
CA ILE A 133 -1.10 9.25 0.59
C ILE A 133 -1.09 8.91 -0.91
N PRO A 134 -0.75 9.83 -1.83
CA PRO A 134 -0.66 9.48 -3.25
C PRO A 134 0.45 8.44 -3.52
N ALA A 135 1.54 8.42 -2.73
CA ALA A 135 2.56 7.39 -2.84
C ALA A 135 2.05 5.99 -2.41
N PHE A 136 1.17 5.91 -1.39
CA PHE A 136 0.50 4.64 -1.04
C PHE A 136 -0.46 4.22 -2.15
N ALA A 137 -1.17 5.15 -2.79
CA ALA A 137 -2.04 4.83 -3.92
C ALA A 137 -1.25 4.26 -5.10
N GLU A 138 -0.09 4.86 -5.41
CA GLU A 138 0.84 4.29 -6.40
C GLU A 138 1.29 2.88 -5.98
N ALA A 139 1.70 2.69 -4.72
CA ALA A 139 2.12 1.38 -4.22
C ALA A 139 1.02 0.31 -4.36
N ALA A 140 -0.24 0.67 -4.11
CA ALA A 140 -1.38 -0.23 -4.31
C ALA A 140 -1.54 -0.62 -5.78
N SER A 141 -1.50 0.35 -6.70
CA SER A 141 -1.60 0.10 -8.15
C SER A 141 -0.44 -0.77 -8.67
N ARG A 142 0.80 -0.51 -8.23
CA ARG A 142 1.97 -1.34 -8.58
C ARG A 142 1.83 -2.76 -8.05
N ALA A 143 1.31 -2.91 -6.83
CA ALA A 143 1.10 -4.22 -6.21
C ALA A 143 0.01 -5.02 -6.92
N GLU A 144 -1.08 -4.38 -7.32
CA GLU A 144 -2.14 -5.00 -8.14
C GLU A 144 -1.57 -5.51 -9.47
N ALA A 145 -0.83 -4.66 -10.20
CA ALA A 145 -0.17 -5.04 -11.46
C ALA A 145 0.81 -6.22 -11.28
N ALA A 146 1.45 -6.32 -10.12
CA ALA A 146 2.37 -7.39 -9.76
C ALA A 146 1.69 -8.63 -9.13
N ASN A 147 0.36 -8.65 -8.96
CA ASN A 147 -0.39 -9.67 -8.21
C ASN A 147 0.09 -9.86 -6.75
N ASP A 148 0.65 -8.81 -6.15
CA ASP A 148 1.08 -8.80 -4.74
C ASP A 148 -0.05 -8.28 -3.82
N SER A 149 -1.04 -9.15 -3.59
CA SER A 149 -2.20 -8.80 -2.76
C SER A 149 -1.84 -8.38 -1.33
N LYS A 150 -0.66 -8.79 -0.81
CA LYS A 150 -0.23 -8.41 0.54
C LYS A 150 0.19 -6.94 0.56
N THR A 151 1.05 -6.54 -0.37
CA THR A 151 1.51 -5.16 -0.49
C THR A 151 0.36 -4.22 -0.83
N GLU A 152 -0.55 -4.65 -1.72
CA GLU A 152 -1.76 -3.91 -2.08
C GLU A 152 -2.64 -3.63 -0.84
N ARG A 153 -2.97 -4.68 -0.06
CA ARG A 153 -3.76 -4.53 1.17
C ARG A 153 -3.08 -3.62 2.19
N GLN A 154 -1.77 -3.70 2.33
CA GLN A 154 -1.02 -2.84 3.25
C GLN A 154 -1.08 -1.37 2.84
N ALA A 155 -0.94 -1.08 1.54
CA ALA A 155 -1.04 0.26 1.00
C ALA A 155 -2.46 0.85 1.18
N LYS A 156 -3.50 0.12 0.75
CA LYS A 156 -4.91 0.53 0.91
C LYS A 156 -5.27 0.74 2.37
N LYS A 157 -4.80 -0.15 3.27
CA LYS A 157 -5.01 0.00 4.72
C LYS A 157 -4.38 1.28 5.26
N ALA A 158 -3.18 1.66 4.81
CA ALA A 158 -2.52 2.88 5.28
C ALA A 158 -3.33 4.14 4.93
N ILE A 159 -3.90 4.20 3.72
CA ILE A 159 -4.79 5.28 3.27
C ILE A 159 -6.07 5.28 4.11
N ARG A 160 -6.72 4.11 4.24
CA ARG A 160 -7.93 3.94 5.04
C ARG A 160 -7.73 4.39 6.49
N ASP A 161 -6.70 3.91 7.17
CA ASP A 161 -6.43 4.24 8.57
C ASP A 161 -6.26 5.75 8.78
N HIS A 162 -5.65 6.45 7.81
CA HIS A 162 -5.46 7.90 7.88
C HIS A 162 -6.80 8.66 7.85
N TYR A 163 -7.64 8.39 6.85
CA TYR A 163 -8.91 9.10 6.70
C TYR A 163 -9.94 8.69 7.76
N ILE A 164 -9.95 7.41 8.17
CA ILE A 164 -10.76 6.96 9.30
C ILE A 164 -10.35 7.63 10.60
N PHE A 165 -9.06 7.84 10.82
CA PHE A 165 -8.60 8.60 11.99
C PHE A 165 -9.15 10.03 11.98
N ILE A 166 -9.06 10.75 10.86
CA ILE A 166 -9.60 12.11 10.74
C ILE A 166 -11.11 12.11 11.03
N ALA A 167 -11.89 11.26 10.35
CA ALA A 167 -13.33 11.18 10.54
C ALA A 167 -13.71 10.82 11.98
N SER A 168 -13.04 9.84 12.57
CA SER A 168 -13.28 9.44 13.95
C SER A 168 -12.93 10.54 14.95
N THR A 169 -11.83 11.26 14.74
CA THR A 169 -11.41 12.36 15.62
C THR A 169 -12.39 13.52 15.55
N ALA A 170 -12.79 13.92 14.34
CA ALA A 170 -13.79 14.97 14.14
C ALA A 170 -15.09 14.62 14.89
N LEU A 171 -15.61 13.41 14.72
CA LEU A 171 -16.89 12.98 15.31
C LEU A 171 -16.85 12.69 16.82
N SER A 172 -15.67 12.53 17.43
CA SER A 172 -15.54 12.18 18.84
C SER A 172 -14.99 13.30 19.74
N ARG A 173 -14.27 14.29 19.18
CA ARG A 173 -13.59 15.34 19.97
C ARG A 173 -14.53 16.17 20.86
N ASN A 174 -15.80 16.30 20.46
CA ASN A 174 -16.82 17.07 21.19
C ASN A 174 -17.85 16.19 21.93
N GLY A 175 -17.67 14.86 21.94
CA GLY A 175 -18.58 13.92 22.61
C GLY A 175 -20.05 14.14 22.24
N ALA A 176 -20.92 14.33 23.23
CA ALA A 176 -22.35 14.57 23.01
C ALA A 176 -22.68 15.92 22.31
N ARG A 177 -21.68 16.77 22.06
CA ARG A 177 -21.82 18.08 21.41
C ARG A 177 -21.21 18.11 20.00
N THR A 178 -21.07 16.96 19.33
CA THR A 178 -20.63 16.89 17.93
C THR A 178 -21.49 17.83 17.08
N SER A 179 -20.82 18.76 16.40
CA SER A 179 -21.43 19.83 15.63
C SER A 179 -21.53 19.49 14.15
N ARG A 180 -22.32 20.26 13.39
CA ARG A 180 -22.35 20.12 11.92
C ARG A 180 -20.97 20.32 11.29
N ALA A 181 -20.17 21.25 11.79
CA ALA A 181 -18.81 21.45 11.30
C ALA A 181 -17.91 20.22 11.53
N ASP A 182 -18.11 19.49 12.64
CA ASP A 182 -17.41 18.22 12.89
C ASP A 182 -17.87 17.13 11.92
N ALA A 183 -19.17 17.09 11.60
CA ALA A 183 -19.72 16.16 10.62
C ALA A 183 -19.23 16.47 9.20
N ASP A 184 -19.12 17.74 8.83
CA ASP A 184 -18.57 18.18 7.54
C ASP A 184 -17.10 17.77 7.38
N GLU A 185 -16.26 18.00 8.39
CA GLU A 185 -14.84 17.55 8.38
C GLU A 185 -14.73 16.02 8.25
N ALA A 186 -15.58 15.27 8.94
CA ALA A 186 -15.61 13.82 8.82
C ALA A 186 -16.06 13.37 7.43
N LEU A 187 -17.10 13.99 6.88
CA LEU A 187 -17.61 13.70 5.56
C LEU A 187 -16.55 13.95 4.48
N GLU A 188 -15.84 15.07 4.54
CA GLU A 188 -14.73 15.38 3.65
C GLU A 188 -13.65 14.28 3.69
N ALA A 189 -13.27 13.82 4.88
CA ALA A 189 -12.30 12.74 5.03
C ALA A 189 -12.79 11.41 4.41
N LEU A 190 -14.06 11.04 4.62
CA LEU A 190 -14.64 9.83 4.05
C LEU A 190 -14.74 9.91 2.51
N MET A 191 -15.06 11.08 1.97
CA MET A 191 -15.06 11.31 0.52
C MET A 191 -13.65 11.24 -0.07
N MET A 192 -12.66 11.79 0.63
CA MET A 192 -11.25 11.68 0.20
C MET A 192 -10.78 10.22 0.19
N LEU A 193 -11.19 9.41 1.16
CA LEU A 193 -10.90 7.97 1.16
C LEU A 193 -11.45 7.26 -0.09
N GLN A 194 -12.69 7.57 -0.49
CA GLN A 194 -13.35 6.96 -1.64
C GLN A 194 -12.64 7.22 -2.98
N ASN A 195 -11.84 8.29 -3.07
CA ASN A 195 -11.01 8.56 -4.25
C ASN A 195 -9.88 7.54 -4.43
N PHE A 196 -9.53 6.77 -3.38
CA PHE A 196 -8.41 5.82 -3.39
C PHE A 196 -8.83 4.37 -3.12
N VAL A 197 -9.86 4.17 -2.30
CA VAL A 197 -10.32 2.87 -1.83
C VAL A 197 -11.83 2.83 -2.04
N THR A 198 -12.28 2.00 -2.98
CA THR A 198 -13.70 1.91 -3.38
C THR A 198 -14.41 0.73 -2.73
N GLU A 199 -13.67 -0.13 -2.03
CA GLU A 199 -14.24 -1.28 -1.34
C GLU A 199 -15.11 -0.84 -0.15
N ASP A 200 -16.31 -1.42 -0.06
CA ASP A 200 -17.22 -1.18 1.05
C ASP A 200 -16.60 -1.58 2.39
N ASP A 201 -16.76 -0.70 3.38
CA ASP A 201 -16.19 -0.87 4.71
C ASP A 201 -17.20 -0.54 5.80
N SER A 202 -17.36 -1.46 6.76
CA SER A 202 -18.33 -1.33 7.84
C SER A 202 -18.08 -0.12 8.75
N ASP A 203 -16.82 0.28 8.96
CA ASP A 203 -16.49 1.45 9.76
C ASP A 203 -16.75 2.74 8.98
N VAL A 204 -16.48 2.75 7.67
CA VAL A 204 -16.82 3.88 6.79
C VAL A 204 -18.32 4.14 6.84
N PHE A 205 -19.15 3.11 6.67
CA PHE A 205 -20.61 3.24 6.80
C PHE A 205 -21.03 3.66 8.21
N TYR A 206 -20.38 3.16 9.26
CA TYR A 206 -20.63 3.65 10.62
C TYR A 206 -20.45 5.17 10.74
N TYR A 207 -19.33 5.71 10.24
CA TYR A 207 -19.09 7.16 10.32
C TYR A 207 -20.05 7.96 9.44
N TYR A 208 -20.44 7.46 8.26
CA TYR A 208 -21.52 8.07 7.48
C TYR A 208 -22.85 8.11 8.25
N ALA A 209 -23.22 7.04 8.95
CA ALA A 209 -24.44 7.03 9.78
C ALA A 209 -24.38 8.06 10.92
N VAL A 210 -23.20 8.25 11.54
CA VAL A 210 -23.00 9.29 12.55
C VAL A 210 -23.13 10.69 11.94
N VAL A 211 -22.55 10.94 10.76
CA VAL A 211 -22.68 12.20 10.03
C VAL A 211 -24.15 12.53 9.75
N HIS A 212 -24.91 11.56 9.24
CA HIS A 212 -26.35 11.73 9.00
C HIS A 212 -27.13 12.05 10.28
N ASN A 213 -26.82 11.39 11.40
CA ASN A 213 -27.45 11.70 12.70
C ASN A 213 -27.19 13.15 13.14
N VAL A 214 -25.95 13.64 13.02
CA VAL A 214 -25.59 15.02 13.37
C VAL A 214 -26.31 16.04 12.48
N ASN A 215 -26.52 15.70 11.21
CA ASN A 215 -27.21 16.56 10.25
C ASN A 215 -28.76 16.54 10.39
N GLY A 216 -29.29 15.58 11.16
CA GLY A 216 -30.73 15.39 11.32
C GLY A 216 -31.37 14.51 10.23
N GLU A 217 -30.54 13.84 9.43
CA GLU A 217 -30.92 12.97 8.31
C GLU A 217 -31.15 11.54 8.83
N TYR A 218 -32.03 11.41 9.83
CA TYR A 218 -32.14 10.18 10.63
C TYR A 218 -32.55 8.95 9.82
N GLN A 219 -33.35 9.11 8.76
CA GLN A 219 -33.76 7.98 7.93
C GLN A 219 -32.59 7.43 7.08
N ASP A 220 -31.67 8.31 6.66
CA ASP A 220 -30.44 7.91 5.97
C ASP A 220 -29.45 7.28 6.94
N ALA A 221 -29.33 7.82 8.16
CA ALA A 221 -28.54 7.21 9.23
C ALA A 221 -28.95 5.75 9.51
N VAL A 222 -30.25 5.46 9.58
CA VAL A 222 -30.76 4.09 9.73
C VAL A 222 -30.34 3.22 8.55
N THR A 223 -30.52 3.71 7.32
CA THR A 223 -30.20 2.98 6.08
C THR A 223 -28.71 2.61 6.03
N VAL A 224 -27.84 3.58 6.30
CA VAL A 224 -26.39 3.39 6.27
C VAL A 224 -25.92 2.48 7.42
N ALA A 225 -26.51 2.59 8.62
CA ALA A 225 -26.20 1.68 9.71
C ALA A 225 -26.58 0.23 9.38
N ASP A 226 -27.70 0.01 8.67
CA ASP A 226 -28.09 -1.32 8.19
C ASP A 226 -27.13 -1.86 7.12
N GLN A 227 -26.65 -1.01 6.21
CA GLN A 227 -25.59 -1.38 5.26
C GLN A 227 -24.31 -1.81 5.98
N ALA A 228 -23.86 -1.02 6.97
CA ALA A 228 -22.72 -1.37 7.81
C ALA A 228 -22.90 -2.75 8.47
N MET A 229 -24.07 -3.00 9.05
CA MET A 229 -24.37 -4.26 9.74
C MET A 229 -24.43 -5.48 8.82
N ALA A 230 -24.82 -5.30 7.55
CA ALA A 230 -24.90 -6.37 6.56
C ALA A 230 -23.52 -6.88 6.16
N ILE A 231 -22.54 -5.98 6.06
CA ILE A 231 -21.16 -6.32 5.66
C ILE A 231 -20.23 -6.58 6.85
N HIS A 232 -20.62 -6.19 8.07
CA HIS A 232 -19.81 -6.39 9.27
C HIS A 232 -19.50 -7.88 9.52
N ARG A 233 -18.24 -8.19 9.85
CA ARG A 233 -17.75 -9.55 10.17
C ARG A 233 -17.04 -9.65 11.53
N GLY A 234 -17.02 -8.57 12.30
CA GLY A 234 -16.38 -8.51 13.62
C GLY A 234 -17.23 -9.08 14.76
N SER A 235 -16.78 -8.84 15.98
CA SER A 235 -17.42 -9.35 17.19
C SER A 235 -18.74 -8.65 17.51
N ARG A 236 -19.54 -9.22 18.43
CA ARG A 236 -20.75 -8.54 18.95
C ARG A 236 -20.42 -7.19 19.58
N THR A 237 -19.25 -7.07 20.19
CA THR A 237 -18.75 -5.82 20.77
C THR A 237 -18.48 -4.78 19.68
N ASP A 238 -17.87 -5.18 18.57
CA ASP A 238 -17.59 -4.27 17.45
C ASP A 238 -18.87 -3.84 16.73
N LYS A 239 -19.83 -4.76 16.62
CA LYS A 239 -21.14 -4.50 16.00
C LYS A 239 -22.03 -3.58 16.85
N ALA A 240 -21.79 -3.47 18.16
CA ALA A 240 -22.62 -2.70 19.08
C ALA A 240 -22.73 -1.21 18.70
N LYS A 241 -21.66 -0.61 18.18
CA LYS A 241 -21.68 0.79 17.72
C LYS A 241 -22.67 1.03 16.58
N LEU A 242 -22.86 0.05 15.69
CA LEU A 242 -23.77 0.13 14.56
C LEU A 242 -25.24 0.12 15.02
N PHE A 243 -25.53 -0.75 15.98
CA PHE A 243 -26.82 -0.80 16.64
C PHE A 243 -27.13 0.48 17.42
N TYR A 244 -26.12 1.01 18.11
CA TYR A 244 -26.25 2.22 18.91
C TYR A 244 -26.59 3.44 18.04
N VAL A 245 -25.81 3.70 16.98
CA VAL A 245 -26.06 4.83 16.06
C VAL A 245 -27.42 4.71 15.37
N LYS A 246 -27.86 3.49 15.03
CA LYS A 246 -29.21 3.22 14.51
C LYS A 246 -30.30 3.52 15.55
N GLY A 247 -30.09 3.14 16.81
CA GLY A 247 -31.01 3.41 17.90
C GLY A 247 -31.23 4.91 18.13
N GLU A 248 -30.14 5.70 18.12
CA GLU A 248 -30.20 7.17 18.22
C GLU A 248 -31.01 7.80 17.07
N ALA A 249 -30.81 7.30 15.84
CA ALA A 249 -31.56 7.73 14.67
C ALA A 249 -33.06 7.42 14.78
N LEU A 250 -33.40 6.18 15.17
CA LEU A 250 -34.79 5.73 15.32
C LEU A 250 -35.52 6.47 16.44
N MET A 251 -34.83 6.73 17.56
CA MET A 251 -35.35 7.55 18.66
C MET A 251 -35.67 8.97 18.16
N SER A 252 -34.78 9.57 17.37
CA SER A 252 -34.98 10.90 16.80
C SER A 252 -36.12 10.96 15.78
N LEU A 253 -36.44 9.83 15.13
CA LEU A 253 -37.63 9.66 14.29
C LEU A 253 -38.93 9.40 15.08
N GLY A 254 -38.86 9.29 16.41
CA GLY A 254 -40.00 8.92 17.27
C GLY A 254 -40.40 7.44 17.17
N LYS A 255 -39.58 6.59 16.55
CA LYS A 255 -39.82 5.14 16.41
C LYS A 255 -39.32 4.40 17.65
N ASN A 256 -39.91 4.69 18.81
CA ASN A 256 -39.42 4.25 20.13
C ASN A 256 -39.24 2.73 20.25
N ASN A 257 -40.17 1.93 19.74
CA ASN A 257 -40.08 0.47 19.81
C ASN A 257 -38.90 -0.06 18.98
N ASP A 258 -38.73 0.44 17.76
CA ASP A 258 -37.60 0.06 16.90
C ASP A 258 -36.26 0.52 17.51
N ALA A 259 -36.25 1.70 18.13
CA ALA A 259 -35.09 2.23 18.83
C ALA A 259 -34.70 1.33 20.02
N ILE A 260 -35.67 0.87 20.83
CA ILE A 260 -35.43 -0.07 21.92
C ILE A 260 -34.81 -1.37 21.40
N GLU A 261 -35.33 -1.95 20.31
CA GLU A 261 -34.74 -3.16 19.72
C GLU A 261 -33.32 -2.93 19.20
N ALA A 262 -33.06 -1.78 18.56
CA ALA A 262 -31.71 -1.42 18.16
C ALA A 262 -30.78 -1.29 19.37
N PHE A 263 -31.18 -0.59 20.44
CA PHE A 263 -30.37 -0.46 21.65
C PHE A 263 -30.12 -1.80 22.36
N ARG A 264 -31.04 -2.76 22.31
CA ARG A 264 -30.77 -4.13 22.79
C ARG A 264 -29.62 -4.79 22.05
N GLY A 265 -29.50 -4.53 20.75
CA GLY A 265 -28.35 -4.94 19.93
C GLY A 265 -27.04 -4.27 20.35
N ALA A 266 -27.09 -3.13 21.05
CA ALA A 266 -25.94 -2.36 21.54
C ALA A 266 -25.53 -2.67 22.99
N LEU A 267 -26.10 -3.70 23.64
CA LEU A 267 -25.80 -4.10 25.03
C LEU A 267 -24.44 -4.79 25.23
N PHE A 268 -23.41 -4.37 24.49
CA PHE A 268 -22.06 -4.93 24.54
C PHE A 268 -21.01 -3.82 24.62
N GLY A 269 -19.90 -4.11 25.30
CA GLY A 269 -18.75 -3.22 25.38
C GLY A 269 -19.07 -1.83 25.95
N SER A 270 -18.46 -0.79 25.35
CA SER A 270 -18.57 0.60 25.79
C SER A 270 -19.97 1.20 25.61
N TYR A 271 -20.82 0.62 24.76
CA TYR A 271 -22.16 1.14 24.48
C TYR A 271 -23.22 0.62 25.45
N LYS A 272 -22.92 -0.43 26.22
CA LYS A 272 -23.90 -1.12 27.07
C LYS A 272 -24.61 -0.18 28.04
N ALA A 273 -23.87 0.59 28.83
CA ALA A 273 -24.46 1.45 29.86
C ALA A 273 -25.37 2.53 29.26
N SER A 274 -24.94 3.18 28.17
CA SER A 274 -25.76 4.18 27.47
C SER A 274 -27.00 3.56 26.84
N ALA A 275 -26.88 2.37 26.25
CA ALA A 275 -28.01 1.65 25.66
C ALA A 275 -29.04 1.22 26.72
N GLU A 276 -28.61 0.75 27.90
CA GLU A 276 -29.51 0.43 29.02
C GLU A 276 -30.31 1.67 29.45
N HIS A 277 -29.65 2.81 29.58
CA HIS A 277 -30.29 4.08 29.93
C HIS A 277 -31.36 4.50 28.90
N PHE A 278 -31.05 4.41 27.59
CA PHE A 278 -32.04 4.73 26.56
C PHE A 278 -33.23 3.77 26.55
N ILE A 279 -33.00 2.46 26.74
CA ILE A 279 -34.08 1.48 26.82
C ILE A 279 -35.03 1.81 27.97
N GLU A 280 -34.50 2.12 29.16
CA GLU A 280 -35.31 2.48 30.33
C GLU A 280 -36.11 3.78 30.09
N SER A 281 -35.46 4.82 29.56
CA SER A 281 -36.10 6.10 29.26
C SER A 281 -37.22 5.97 28.22
N LEU A 282 -37.02 5.17 27.17
CA LEU A 282 -38.03 4.98 26.12
C LEU A 282 -39.18 4.08 26.57
N SER A 283 -38.90 3.08 27.41
CA SER A 283 -39.91 2.16 27.93
C SER A 283 -40.85 2.81 28.94
N SER A 284 -40.41 3.87 29.61
CA SER A 284 -41.21 4.62 30.59
C SER A 284 -42.07 5.72 29.98
N THR A 285 -41.84 6.06 28.70
CA THR A 285 -42.57 7.13 27.97
C THR A 285 -43.67 6.58 27.06
N ASN A 286 -43.74 5.25 26.88
CA ASN A 286 -44.79 4.53 26.13
C ASN A 286 -45.92 4.08 27.06
#